data_AF-A0A7J2PPM2-F1
#
_entry.id   AF-A0A7J2PPM2-F1
#
_cell.length_a   1.000
_cell.length_b   1.000
_cell.length_c   1.000
_cell.angle_alpha   90.00
_cell.angle_beta   90.00
_cell.angle_gamma   90.00
#
_symmetry.space_group_name_H-M   'P 1'
#
loop_
_entity.id
_entity.type
_entity.pdbx_description
1 polymer ?
#
loop_
_entity_poly.entity_id
_entity_poly.type
_entity_poly.pdbx_seq_one_letter_code
_entity_poly.pdbx_strand_id
1 'polypeptide(L)'
;MFEDFYYVIEGGSVFDVRDNGFDVKPEEISILQSILRTYHTGHKCFDERRFLPVFKRAKQLMIDSGGFNILRRYSDYPFSISEYHAQLSSINPDYAVSMDYSTIMLEDVIGTEYKDRLPYLIKTIDNYVEQYDMERNYKLLIGLQGNNIDEKIGFMDILSERMNLNDVDYWGIGGITITGSVEMMKTNLNLRSEINNYLNKKLNSPKIHHFGLSIAHLKKLFKYNIKFTSLDSRSWEMPIQFGYTFDDNGNNIRIKYTKQSTEEVRQRSLFNYIKKINKLKNLYKKESQVEGLF
;
A
#
# COMPACT_ATOMS: atom_id res chain seq x y z
N MET A 1 11.41 8.07 10.24
CA MET A 1 10.27 7.58 11.07
C MET A 1 8.97 7.90 10.38
N PHE A 2 7.99 6.98 10.40
CA PHE A 2 6.73 7.12 9.68
C PHE A 2 5.59 7.64 10.56
N GLU A 3 4.71 8.40 9.92
CA GLU A 3 3.59 9.12 10.51
C GLU A 3 2.33 8.24 10.46
N ASP A 4 2.01 7.72 9.28
CA ASP A 4 0.74 7.04 9.01
C ASP A 4 0.91 5.54 8.73
N PHE A 5 -0.04 4.75 9.24
CA PHE A 5 -0.11 3.31 8.98
C PHE A 5 -1.46 3.00 8.35
N TYR A 6 -1.45 2.49 7.14
CA TYR A 6 -2.65 2.12 6.41
C TYR A 6 -2.94 0.63 6.60
N TYR A 7 -4.10 0.32 7.16
CA TYR A 7 -4.58 -1.05 7.21
C TYR A 7 -5.22 -1.37 5.87
N VAL A 8 -4.65 -2.34 5.14
CA VAL A 8 -5.27 -2.85 3.92
C VAL A 8 -6.48 -3.66 4.36
N ILE A 9 -7.66 -3.22 3.95
CA ILE A 9 -8.92 -3.85 4.31
C ILE A 9 -9.64 -4.19 3.02
N GLU A 10 -10.28 -5.34 2.96
CA GLU A 10 -10.95 -5.80 1.74
C GLU A 10 -12.47 -5.87 1.86
N GLY A 11 -13.02 -5.73 3.07
CA GLY A 11 -14.46 -5.70 3.32
C GLY A 11 -14.78 -4.86 4.55
N GLY A 12 -15.95 -4.22 4.55
CA GLY A 12 -16.40 -3.36 5.64
C GLY A 12 -16.98 -4.12 6.84
N SER A 13 -17.35 -5.40 6.66
CA SER A 13 -17.84 -6.27 7.74
C SER A 13 -16.85 -6.41 8.90
N VAL A 14 -15.56 -6.16 8.63
CA VAL A 14 -14.48 -6.15 9.62
C VAL A 14 -14.69 -5.04 10.67
N PHE A 15 -15.63 -4.11 10.46
CA PHE A 15 -15.99 -3.07 11.42
C PHE A 15 -17.39 -3.21 12.03
N ASP A 16 -18.13 -4.26 11.70
CA ASP A 16 -19.58 -4.34 12.00
C ASP A 16 -19.95 -5.16 13.25
N VAL A 17 -19.03 -5.93 13.84
CA VAL A 17 -19.34 -6.76 15.02
C VAL A 17 -18.96 -6.00 16.29
N ARG A 18 -19.99 -5.48 16.97
CA ARG A 18 -19.90 -4.77 18.26
C ARG A 18 -19.74 -5.72 19.45
N ASP A 19 -19.05 -6.84 19.29
CA ASP A 19 -19.09 -7.92 20.27
C ASP A 19 -17.82 -7.96 21.14
N ASN A 20 -18.04 -7.95 22.46
CA ASN A 20 -17.06 -8.24 23.51
C ASN A 20 -15.86 -7.28 23.73
N GLY A 21 -16.09 -5.96 23.71
CA GLY A 21 -15.13 -5.00 24.30
C GLY A 21 -13.96 -4.59 23.41
N PHE A 22 -14.05 -4.84 22.10
CA PHE A 22 -13.05 -4.44 21.11
C PHE A 22 -13.65 -3.42 20.13
N ASP A 23 -13.67 -2.14 20.51
CA ASP A 23 -14.25 -1.06 19.70
C ASP A 23 -13.13 -0.34 18.92
N VAL A 24 -12.73 -0.85 17.76
CA VAL A 24 -11.89 -0.09 16.82
C VAL A 24 -12.80 0.80 16.00
N LYS A 25 -12.75 2.10 16.30
CA LYS A 25 -13.51 3.10 15.56
C LYS A 25 -12.81 3.40 14.23
N PRO A 26 -13.50 3.32 13.08
CA PRO A 26 -12.93 3.68 11.78
C PRO A 26 -12.22 5.04 11.80
N GLU A 27 -12.76 6.00 12.56
CA GLU A 27 -12.26 7.35 12.73
C GLU A 27 -10.86 7.42 13.38
N GLU A 28 -10.36 6.32 13.94
CA GLU A 28 -9.06 6.23 14.60
C GLU A 28 -7.95 5.61 13.73
N ILE A 29 -8.29 5.07 12.55
CA ILE A 29 -7.34 4.33 11.70
C ILE A 29 -7.35 4.82 10.25
N SER A 30 -6.17 4.76 9.62
CA SER A 30 -6.02 5.00 8.18
C SER A 30 -6.24 3.69 7.41
N ILE A 31 -7.00 3.73 6.31
CA ILE A 31 -7.38 2.54 5.53
C ILE A 31 -6.87 2.68 4.11
N LEU A 32 -6.34 1.59 3.55
CA LEU A 32 -6.08 1.45 2.11
C LEU A 32 -7.09 0.49 1.50
N GLN A 33 -7.77 0.93 0.43
CA GLN A 33 -8.76 0.16 -0.33
C GLN A 33 -8.37 0.09 -1.81
N SER A 34 -8.62 -1.04 -2.46
CA SER A 34 -8.46 -1.13 -3.92
C SER A 34 -9.69 -0.57 -4.65
N ILE A 35 -9.47 0.24 -5.68
CA ILE A 35 -10.53 0.77 -6.57
C ILE A 35 -11.40 -0.34 -7.18
N LEU A 36 -10.83 -1.54 -7.37
CA LEU A 36 -11.55 -2.71 -7.88
C LEU A 36 -12.81 -3.06 -7.10
N ARG A 37 -12.91 -2.66 -5.83
CA ARG A 37 -14.12 -2.84 -5.02
C ARG A 37 -15.34 -2.15 -5.63
N THR A 38 -15.11 -1.06 -6.35
CA THR A 38 -16.13 -0.27 -7.03
C THR A 38 -16.31 -0.69 -8.49
N TYR A 39 -15.37 -1.42 -9.10
CA TYR A 39 -15.46 -1.79 -10.52
C TYR A 39 -16.30 -3.05 -10.76
N HIS A 40 -17.42 -2.91 -11.48
CA HIS A 40 -18.31 -4.00 -11.87
C HIS A 40 -17.85 -4.66 -13.17
N THR A 41 -17.09 -5.75 -13.07
CA THR A 41 -16.48 -6.44 -14.21
C THR A 41 -17.48 -6.89 -15.28
N GLY A 42 -18.68 -7.34 -14.89
CA GLY A 42 -19.72 -7.78 -15.83
C GLY A 42 -20.39 -6.64 -16.61
N HIS A 43 -20.33 -5.41 -16.09
CA HIS A 43 -20.92 -4.22 -16.72
C HIS A 43 -19.85 -3.24 -17.22
N LYS A 44 -18.57 -3.53 -16.94
CA LYS A 44 -17.40 -2.72 -17.26
C LYS A 44 -17.57 -1.25 -16.87
N CYS A 45 -18.05 -1.01 -15.65
CA CYS A 45 -18.26 0.33 -15.13
C CYS A 45 -17.97 0.39 -13.62
N PHE A 46 -17.75 1.59 -13.11
CA PHE A 46 -17.73 1.81 -11.67
C PHE A 46 -19.15 1.91 -11.10
N ASP A 47 -19.33 1.36 -9.90
CA ASP A 47 -20.57 1.46 -9.12
C ASP A 47 -20.22 1.90 -7.69
N GLU A 48 -20.48 3.16 -7.41
CA GLU A 48 -20.24 3.79 -6.11
C GLU A 48 -21.02 3.13 -4.97
N ARG A 49 -22.16 2.49 -5.25
CA ARG A 49 -22.96 1.81 -4.23
C ARG A 49 -22.20 0.62 -3.62
N ARG A 50 -21.15 0.15 -4.31
CA ARG A 50 -20.25 -0.90 -3.81
C ARG A 50 -19.18 -0.34 -2.87
N PHE A 51 -19.00 0.98 -2.82
CA PHE A 51 -18.11 1.63 -1.86
C PHE A 51 -18.80 1.77 -0.51
N LEU A 52 -18.29 1.04 0.50
CA LEU A 52 -18.97 0.96 1.78
C LEU A 52 -18.83 2.28 2.58
N PRO A 53 -19.92 2.78 3.21
CA PRO A 53 -19.89 4.04 3.96
C PRO A 53 -18.85 4.08 5.09
N VAL A 54 -18.48 2.92 5.65
CA VAL A 54 -17.49 2.83 6.73
C VAL A 54 -16.12 3.38 6.33
N PHE A 55 -15.75 3.29 5.05
CA PHE A 55 -14.47 3.81 4.57
C PHE A 55 -14.45 5.34 4.46
N LYS A 56 -15.62 5.98 4.29
CA LYS A 56 -15.74 7.45 4.32
C LYS A 56 -15.57 8.04 5.73
N ARG A 57 -15.63 7.20 6.76
CA ARG A 57 -15.42 7.59 8.17
C ARG A 57 -14.02 7.26 8.67
N ALA A 58 -13.16 6.68 7.84
CA ALA A 58 -11.78 6.38 8.23
C ALA A 58 -11.05 7.68 8.62
N LYS A 59 -10.05 7.59 9.51
CA LYS A 59 -9.18 8.74 9.83
C LYS A 59 -8.57 9.34 8.56
N GLN A 60 -8.09 8.45 7.68
CA GLN A 60 -7.61 8.75 6.34
C GLN A 60 -7.96 7.59 5.42
N LEU A 61 -8.26 7.90 4.17
CA LEU A 61 -8.55 6.93 3.12
C LEU A 61 -7.54 7.06 1.99
N MET A 62 -6.87 5.95 1.67
CA MET A 62 -6.05 5.81 0.47
C MET A 62 -6.72 4.82 -0.50
N ILE A 63 -6.80 5.18 -1.78
CA ILE A 63 -7.29 4.29 -2.84
C ILE A 63 -6.10 3.78 -3.67
N ASP A 64 -5.89 2.47 -3.65
CA ASP A 64 -4.98 1.75 -4.53
C ASP A 64 -5.63 1.55 -5.91
N SER A 65 -4.84 1.79 -6.97
CA SER A 65 -5.21 1.59 -8.39
C SER A 65 -5.69 0.18 -8.68
N GLY A 66 -5.30 -0.79 -7.85
CA GLY A 66 -5.60 -2.20 -8.06
C GLY A 66 -4.80 -2.81 -9.21
N GLY A 67 -3.76 -2.13 -9.70
CA GLY A 67 -2.96 -2.54 -10.85
C GLY A 67 -2.49 -4.00 -10.77
N PHE A 68 -2.00 -4.43 -9.60
CA PHE A 68 -1.61 -5.82 -9.39
C PHE A 68 -2.73 -6.83 -9.68
N ASN A 69 -3.95 -6.56 -9.22
CA ASN A 69 -5.07 -7.50 -9.37
C ASN A 69 -5.73 -7.39 -10.76
N ILE A 70 -5.75 -6.18 -11.34
CA ILE A 70 -6.32 -5.91 -12.68
C ILE A 70 -5.46 -6.55 -13.75
N LEU A 71 -4.16 -6.25 -13.73
CA LEU A 71 -3.25 -6.56 -14.83
C LEU A 71 -2.87 -8.05 -14.90
N ARG A 72 -3.17 -8.83 -13.86
CA ARG A 72 -3.13 -10.30 -13.92
C ARG A 72 -4.34 -10.93 -14.59
N ARG A 73 -5.45 -10.19 -14.70
CA ARG A 73 -6.72 -10.66 -15.29
C ARG A 73 -6.94 -10.09 -16.69
N TYR A 74 -6.39 -8.91 -16.95
CA TYR A 74 -6.55 -8.16 -18.19
C TYR A 74 -5.16 -7.72 -18.66
N SER A 75 -4.95 -7.64 -19.98
CA SER A 75 -3.70 -7.11 -20.54
C SER A 75 -3.52 -5.61 -20.27
N ASP A 76 -4.60 -4.92 -19.89
CA ASP A 76 -4.61 -3.51 -19.57
C ASP A 76 -5.75 -3.18 -18.59
N TYR A 77 -5.76 -1.96 -18.06
CA TYR A 77 -6.89 -1.46 -17.28
C TYR A 77 -8.17 -1.47 -18.14
N PRO A 78 -9.29 -2.01 -17.63
CA PRO A 78 -10.54 -2.09 -18.39
C PRO A 78 -11.33 -0.76 -18.36
N PHE A 79 -10.69 0.32 -17.90
CA PHE A 79 -11.21 1.68 -17.79
C PHE A 79 -10.07 2.67 -18.11
N SER A 80 -10.44 3.84 -18.59
CA SER A 80 -9.55 4.96 -18.90
C SER A 80 -9.11 5.72 -17.64
N ILE A 81 -8.09 6.56 -17.80
CA ILE A 81 -7.63 7.48 -16.76
C ILE A 81 -8.74 8.44 -16.33
N SER A 82 -9.50 8.96 -17.30
CA SER A 82 -10.64 9.85 -17.03
C SER A 82 -11.74 9.15 -16.22
N GLU A 83 -12.07 7.89 -16.52
CA GLU A 83 -13.04 7.10 -15.73
C GLU A 83 -12.53 6.82 -14.31
N TYR A 84 -11.24 6.48 -14.17
CA TYR A 84 -10.62 6.29 -12.87
C TYR A 84 -10.63 7.57 -12.04
N HIS A 85 -10.25 8.70 -12.64
CA HIS A 85 -10.26 10.01 -12.01
C HIS A 85 -11.66 10.44 -11.58
N ALA A 86 -12.67 10.30 -12.44
CA ALA A 86 -14.07 10.59 -12.08
C ALA A 86 -14.52 9.77 -10.86
N GLN A 87 -14.16 8.49 -10.81
CA GLN A 87 -14.46 7.63 -9.67
C GLN A 87 -13.74 8.07 -8.39
N LEU A 88 -12.47 8.45 -8.48
CA LEU A 88 -11.72 8.97 -7.34
C LEU A 88 -12.32 10.28 -6.82
N SER A 89 -12.68 11.21 -7.71
CA SER A 89 -13.30 12.49 -7.34
C SER A 89 -14.65 12.30 -6.64
N SER A 90 -15.42 11.27 -7.02
CA SER A 90 -16.66 10.91 -6.31
C SER A 90 -16.43 10.27 -4.94
N ILE A 91 -15.42 9.39 -4.82
CA ILE A 91 -15.04 8.79 -3.54
C ILE A 91 -14.47 9.86 -2.59
N ASN A 92 -13.74 10.83 -3.16
CA ASN A 92 -13.00 11.89 -2.48
C ASN A 92 -12.06 11.35 -1.37
N PRO A 93 -11.05 10.54 -1.73
CA PRO A 93 -10.09 10.03 -0.75
C PRO A 93 -9.07 11.10 -0.34
N ASP A 94 -8.33 10.88 0.74
CA ASP A 94 -7.18 11.74 1.07
C ASP A 94 -6.02 11.53 0.08
N TYR A 95 -5.82 10.26 -0.31
CA TYR A 95 -4.75 9.83 -1.19
C TYR A 95 -5.26 8.85 -2.26
N ALA A 96 -4.70 8.92 -3.45
CA ALA A 96 -4.93 7.92 -4.48
C ALA A 96 -3.61 7.51 -5.13
N VAL A 97 -3.46 6.23 -5.43
CA VAL A 97 -2.35 5.70 -6.22
C VAL A 97 -2.68 5.87 -7.70
N SER A 98 -1.74 6.37 -8.49
CA SER A 98 -1.90 6.45 -9.95
C SER A 98 -2.06 5.06 -10.57
N MET A 99 -2.64 4.99 -11.76
CA MET A 99 -2.76 3.74 -12.53
C MET A 99 -1.37 3.24 -12.92
N ASP A 100 -0.80 2.38 -12.11
CA ASP A 100 0.54 1.85 -12.27
C ASP A 100 0.57 0.42 -12.80
N TYR A 101 1.68 0.05 -13.43
CA TYR A 101 1.95 -1.30 -13.90
C TYR A 101 3.04 -1.90 -13.02
N SER A 102 2.66 -2.80 -12.11
CA SER A 102 3.58 -3.44 -11.17
C SER A 102 4.54 -4.39 -11.87
N THR A 103 5.66 -3.88 -12.38
CA THR A 103 6.54 -4.65 -13.27
C THR A 103 7.16 -5.89 -12.61
N ILE A 104 7.34 -5.86 -11.30
CA ILE A 104 7.90 -6.98 -10.54
C ILE A 104 6.86 -8.08 -10.29
N MET A 105 5.58 -7.72 -10.21
CA MET A 105 4.49 -8.66 -9.96
C MET A 105 3.83 -9.17 -11.24
N LEU A 106 4.26 -8.66 -12.39
CA LEU A 106 3.74 -8.98 -13.71
C LEU A 106 4.80 -9.61 -14.62
N GLU A 107 5.96 -10.02 -14.10
CA GLU A 107 7.04 -10.64 -14.89
C GLU A 107 6.56 -11.85 -15.71
N ASP A 108 5.58 -12.60 -15.20
CA ASP A 108 4.95 -13.74 -15.88
C ASP A 108 4.06 -13.34 -17.06
N VAL A 109 3.63 -12.08 -17.11
CA VAL A 109 2.76 -11.51 -18.15
C VAL A 109 3.56 -10.65 -19.13
N ILE A 110 4.43 -9.78 -18.63
CA ILE A 110 5.14 -8.77 -19.43
C ILE A 110 6.54 -9.19 -19.84
N GLY A 111 7.15 -10.17 -19.18
CA GLY A 111 8.53 -10.60 -19.41
C GLY A 111 9.51 -10.16 -18.32
N THR A 112 10.69 -10.79 -18.32
CA THR A 112 11.76 -10.63 -17.31
C THR A 112 12.92 -9.77 -17.79
N GLU A 113 12.95 -9.34 -19.06
CA GLU A 113 13.99 -8.46 -19.56
C GLU A 113 13.59 -6.98 -19.42
N TYR A 114 14.58 -6.10 -19.23
CA TYR A 114 14.34 -4.66 -19.09
C TYR A 114 13.58 -4.07 -20.29
N LYS A 115 13.94 -4.51 -21.51
CA LYS A 115 13.29 -4.07 -22.76
C LYS A 115 11.79 -4.39 -22.80
N ASP A 116 11.36 -5.45 -22.12
CA ASP A 116 9.95 -5.86 -22.11
C ASP A 116 9.17 -5.05 -21.06
N ARG A 117 9.83 -4.65 -19.97
CA ARG A 117 9.27 -3.82 -18.90
C ARG A 117 9.20 -2.33 -19.25
N LEU A 118 10.16 -1.81 -20.00
CA LEU A 118 10.32 -0.39 -20.28
C LEU A 118 9.02 0.28 -20.80
N PRO A 119 8.24 -0.32 -21.73
CA PRO A 119 6.95 0.24 -22.15
C PRO A 119 5.96 0.45 -20.99
N TYR A 120 5.94 -0.45 -20.00
CA TYR A 120 5.05 -0.37 -18.84
C TYR A 120 5.53 0.62 -17.78
N LEU A 121 6.85 0.81 -17.66
CA LEU A 121 7.43 1.90 -16.87
C LEU A 121 6.99 3.25 -17.44
N ILE A 122 7.16 3.44 -18.75
CA ILE A 122 6.74 4.67 -19.47
C ILE A 122 5.22 4.87 -19.33
N LYS A 123 4.42 3.83 -19.53
CA LYS A 123 2.96 3.93 -19.40
C LYS A 123 2.51 4.31 -17.99
N THR A 124 3.20 3.82 -16.95
CA THR A 124 2.94 4.25 -15.56
C THR A 124 3.24 5.74 -15.38
N ILE A 125 4.34 6.23 -15.96
CA ILE A 125 4.73 7.63 -15.90
C ILE A 125 3.72 8.51 -16.65
N ASP A 126 3.36 8.13 -17.87
CA ASP A 126 2.40 8.87 -18.70
C ASP A 126 1.02 8.91 -18.01
N ASN A 127 0.55 7.78 -17.45
CA ASN A 127 -0.67 7.74 -16.64
C ASN A 127 -0.59 8.68 -15.44
N TYR A 128 0.53 8.70 -14.72
CA TYR A 128 0.69 9.58 -13.56
C TYR A 128 0.66 11.05 -13.96
N VAL A 129 1.38 11.44 -15.01
CA VAL A 129 1.44 12.84 -15.49
C VAL A 129 0.05 13.29 -15.94
N GLU A 130 -0.66 12.47 -16.73
CA GLU A 130 -2.03 12.79 -17.14
C GLU A 130 -2.96 12.94 -15.93
N GLN A 131 -2.88 12.05 -14.95
CA GLN A 131 -3.65 12.17 -13.71
C GLN A 131 -3.25 13.36 -12.83
N TYR A 132 -1.99 13.75 -12.87
CA TYR A 132 -1.45 14.87 -12.11
C TYR A 132 -1.95 16.21 -12.65
N ASP A 133 -2.17 16.31 -13.96
CA ASP A 133 -2.68 17.51 -14.63
C ASP A 133 -4.21 17.68 -14.50
N MET A 134 -4.92 16.63 -14.05
CA MET A 134 -6.36 16.68 -13.78
C MET A 134 -6.67 17.44 -12.48
N GLU A 135 -7.77 18.21 -12.50
CA GLU A 135 -8.31 18.89 -11.32
C GLU A 135 -8.73 17.87 -10.26
N ARG A 136 -8.14 17.93 -9.07
CA ARG A 136 -8.36 16.94 -8.01
C ARG A 136 -8.35 17.60 -6.63
N ASN A 137 -9.09 16.99 -5.71
CA ASN A 137 -9.14 17.35 -4.28
C ASN A 137 -8.34 16.39 -3.37
N TYR A 138 -7.65 15.42 -3.97
CA TYR A 138 -6.87 14.40 -3.28
C TYR A 138 -5.39 14.46 -3.68
N LYS A 139 -4.52 13.86 -2.86
CA LYS A 139 -3.08 13.76 -3.16
C LYS A 139 -2.80 12.53 -4.01
N LEU A 140 -2.03 12.69 -5.09
CA LEU A 140 -1.72 11.59 -6.00
C LEU A 140 -0.37 10.95 -5.64
N LEU A 141 -0.31 9.63 -5.66
CA LEU A 141 0.86 8.86 -5.27
C LEU A 141 1.37 8.07 -6.47
N ILE A 142 2.64 8.25 -6.83
CA ILE A 142 3.28 7.48 -7.90
C ILE A 142 4.03 6.29 -7.34
N GLY A 143 3.66 5.07 -7.76
CA GLY A 143 4.42 3.88 -7.44
C GLY A 143 5.69 3.80 -8.30
N LEU A 144 6.87 3.88 -7.67
CA LEU A 144 8.16 3.66 -8.35
C LEU A 144 8.24 2.21 -8.84
N GLN A 145 8.14 2.02 -10.16
CA GLN A 145 8.23 0.73 -10.83
C GLN A 145 9.69 0.38 -11.17
N GLY A 146 9.91 -0.87 -11.60
CA GLY A 146 11.24 -1.42 -11.83
C GLY A 146 11.60 -2.47 -10.77
N ASN A 147 12.40 -3.44 -11.19
CA ASN A 147 12.65 -4.67 -10.43
C ASN A 147 13.95 -4.61 -9.62
N ASN A 148 14.82 -3.65 -9.94
CA ASN A 148 16.09 -3.37 -9.25
C ASN A 148 16.26 -1.87 -9.01
N ILE A 149 17.41 -1.49 -8.42
CA ILE A 149 17.72 -0.10 -8.07
C ILE A 149 17.85 0.79 -9.31
N ASP A 150 18.56 0.32 -10.33
CA ASP A 150 18.85 1.07 -11.55
C ASP A 150 17.56 1.36 -12.33
N GLU A 151 16.66 0.38 -12.43
CA GLU A 151 15.36 0.58 -13.09
C GLU A 151 14.48 1.59 -12.35
N LYS A 152 14.51 1.59 -11.01
CA LYS A 152 13.74 2.55 -10.20
C LYS A 152 14.31 3.97 -10.29
N ILE A 153 15.64 4.11 -10.38
CA ILE A 153 16.29 5.40 -10.63
C ILE A 153 15.99 5.85 -12.06
N GLY A 154 16.13 4.98 -13.05
CA GLY A 154 15.80 5.27 -14.46
C GLY A 154 14.33 5.67 -14.65
N PHE A 155 13.40 5.07 -13.88
CA PHE A 155 12.00 5.49 -13.83
C PHE A 155 11.88 6.96 -13.39
N MET A 156 12.63 7.39 -12.38
CA MET A 156 12.64 8.79 -11.94
C MET A 156 13.29 9.72 -12.98
N ASP A 157 14.33 9.26 -13.67
CA ASP A 157 14.98 10.03 -14.72
C ASP A 157 13.99 10.30 -15.87
N ILE A 158 13.27 9.27 -16.34
CA ILE A 158 12.21 9.40 -17.37
C ILE A 158 11.08 10.33 -16.90
N LEU A 159 10.68 10.27 -15.63
CA LEU A 159 9.67 11.17 -15.07
C LEU A 159 10.17 12.62 -15.01
N SER A 160 11.45 12.83 -14.72
CA SER A 160 12.06 14.16 -14.61
C SER A 160 12.10 14.92 -15.94
N GLU A 161 12.03 14.19 -17.05
CA GLU A 161 11.89 14.77 -18.40
C GLU A 161 10.48 15.34 -18.66
N ARG A 162 9.48 14.92 -17.87
CA ARG A 162 8.06 15.32 -18.04
C ARG A 162 7.59 16.31 -16.99
N MET A 163 8.16 16.28 -15.79
CA MET A 163 7.76 17.18 -14.71
C MET A 163 8.89 17.41 -13.69
N ASN A 164 8.75 18.47 -12.89
CA ASN A 164 9.63 18.68 -11.74
C ASN A 164 9.32 17.66 -10.64
N LEU A 165 10.32 16.86 -10.26
CA LEU A 165 10.16 15.80 -9.26
C LEU A 165 9.75 16.30 -7.86
N ASN A 166 10.02 17.57 -7.53
CA ASN A 166 9.57 18.15 -6.24
C ASN A 166 8.06 18.47 -6.22
N ASP A 167 7.41 18.44 -7.38
CA ASP A 167 5.96 18.69 -7.50
C ASP A 167 5.15 17.40 -7.32
N VAL A 168 5.82 16.23 -7.24
CA VAL A 168 5.20 14.95 -6.91
C VAL A 168 4.70 14.96 -5.48
N ASP A 169 3.39 14.81 -5.31
CA ASP A 169 2.70 14.88 -4.01
C ASP A 169 3.19 13.78 -3.03
N TYR A 170 3.42 12.57 -3.54
CA TYR A 170 3.75 11.41 -2.72
C TYR A 170 4.42 10.29 -3.54
N TRP A 171 5.55 9.78 -3.06
CA TRP A 171 6.30 8.68 -3.67
C TRP A 171 5.97 7.33 -3.06
N GLY A 172 5.72 6.32 -3.89
CA GLY A 172 5.44 4.96 -3.47
C GLY A 172 6.60 4.01 -3.77
N ILE A 173 7.01 3.21 -2.80
CA ILE A 173 8.04 2.19 -2.96
C ILE A 173 7.39 0.82 -2.78
N GLY A 174 7.18 0.11 -3.88
CA GLY A 174 6.75 -1.29 -3.91
C GLY A 174 7.90 -2.30 -3.95
N GLY A 175 7.56 -3.59 -3.94
CA GLY A 175 8.48 -4.72 -4.14
C GLY A 175 7.80 -6.07 -3.86
N ILE A 176 8.53 -7.18 -4.04
CA ILE A 176 8.03 -8.53 -3.68
C ILE A 176 7.75 -8.59 -2.17
N THR A 177 6.48 -8.68 -1.80
CA THR A 177 6.03 -8.68 -0.39
C THR A 177 5.57 -10.05 0.09
N ILE A 178 5.48 -11.04 -0.81
CA ILE A 178 4.78 -12.28 -0.56
C ILE A 178 5.74 -13.45 -0.82
N THR A 179 6.06 -14.18 0.25
CA THR A 179 6.70 -15.51 0.24
C THR A 179 8.02 -15.60 -0.56
N GLY A 180 9.08 -15.00 -0.01
CA GLY A 180 10.44 -15.19 -0.51
C GLY A 180 11.33 -15.92 0.48
N SER A 181 12.46 -16.44 0.00
CA SER A 181 13.54 -16.90 0.86
C SER A 181 14.03 -15.76 1.78
N VAL A 182 14.81 -16.11 2.81
CA VAL A 182 15.45 -15.09 3.68
C VAL A 182 16.30 -14.11 2.87
N GLU A 183 16.92 -14.59 1.79
CA GLU A 183 17.69 -13.79 0.85
C GLU A 183 16.83 -12.81 0.07
N MET A 184 15.70 -13.26 -0.51
CA MET A 184 14.76 -12.35 -1.19
C MET A 184 14.24 -11.25 -0.27
N MET A 185 13.93 -11.59 0.99
CA MET A 185 13.54 -10.59 1.99
C MET A 185 14.66 -9.58 2.24
N LYS A 186 15.92 -10.01 2.31
CA LYS A 186 17.07 -9.13 2.49
C LYS A 186 17.27 -8.21 1.29
N THR A 187 17.21 -8.76 0.08
CA THR A 187 17.31 -7.99 -1.18
C THR A 187 16.21 -6.93 -1.26
N ASN A 188 14.97 -7.28 -0.91
CA ASN A 188 13.86 -6.34 -0.89
C ASN A 188 14.07 -5.19 0.11
N LEU A 189 14.56 -5.50 1.32
CA LEU A 189 14.87 -4.49 2.34
C LEU A 189 15.98 -3.55 1.89
N ASN A 190 17.05 -4.09 1.29
CA ASN A 190 18.15 -3.28 0.76
C ASN A 190 17.65 -2.35 -0.35
N LEU A 191 16.93 -2.89 -1.35
CA LEU A 191 16.34 -2.09 -2.44
C LEU A 191 15.47 -0.94 -1.90
N ARG A 192 14.58 -1.24 -0.94
CA ARG A 192 13.72 -0.23 -0.32
C ARG A 192 14.52 0.83 0.43
N SER A 193 15.54 0.43 1.17
CA SER A 193 16.40 1.34 1.91
C SER A 193 17.19 2.25 0.97
N GLU A 194 17.76 1.70 -0.08
CA GLU A 194 18.57 2.43 -1.06
C GLU A 194 17.72 3.46 -1.81
N ILE A 195 16.54 3.07 -2.32
CA ILE A 195 15.62 4.01 -2.97
C ILE A 195 15.11 5.08 -2.00
N ASN A 196 14.76 4.69 -0.78
CA ASN A 196 14.32 5.67 0.22
C ASN A 196 15.40 6.72 0.49
N ASN A 197 16.65 6.29 0.66
CA ASN A 197 17.78 7.18 0.89
C ASN A 197 18.08 8.04 -0.34
N TYR A 198 17.98 7.48 -1.54
CA TYR A 198 18.09 8.23 -2.79
C TYR A 198 17.06 9.36 -2.86
N LEU A 199 15.77 9.06 -2.62
CA LEU A 199 14.69 10.04 -2.61
C LEU A 199 14.95 11.17 -1.60
N ASN A 200 15.29 10.82 -0.35
CA ASN A 200 15.56 11.81 0.70
C ASN A 200 16.79 12.68 0.41
N LYS A 201 17.77 12.17 -0.34
CA LYS A 201 18.95 12.94 -0.76
C LYS A 201 18.66 13.84 -1.96
N LYS A 202 17.83 13.35 -2.90
CA LYS A 202 17.57 14.01 -4.19
C LYS A 202 16.47 15.07 -4.12
N LEU A 203 15.48 14.88 -3.24
CA LEU A 203 14.25 15.69 -3.20
C LEU A 203 14.14 16.47 -1.89
N ASN A 204 13.43 17.61 -1.93
CA ASN A 204 13.22 18.42 -0.75
C ASN A 204 12.08 17.86 0.12
N SER A 205 12.44 17.11 1.17
CA SER A 205 11.50 16.53 2.14
C SER A 205 10.39 15.68 1.48
N PRO A 206 10.73 14.66 0.67
CA PRO A 206 9.75 13.87 -0.04
C PRO A 206 8.83 13.13 0.94
N LYS A 207 7.54 13.07 0.62
CA LYS A 207 6.64 12.12 1.26
C LYS A 207 6.88 10.75 0.63
N ILE A 208 7.14 9.73 1.44
CA ILE A 208 7.43 8.36 0.97
C ILE A 208 6.50 7.33 1.62
N HIS A 209 5.83 6.52 0.82
CA HIS A 209 4.97 5.41 1.24
C HIS A 209 5.63 4.08 0.87
N HIS A 210 5.70 3.14 1.80
CA HIS A 210 6.15 1.78 1.50
C HIS A 210 4.98 0.81 1.38
N PHE A 211 4.81 0.25 0.18
CA PHE A 211 3.71 -0.67 -0.07
C PHE A 211 3.93 -2.06 0.53
N GLY A 212 2.91 -2.62 1.17
CA GLY A 212 2.80 -4.03 1.58
C GLY A 212 3.83 -4.53 2.59
N LEU A 213 4.29 -3.71 3.53
CA LEU A 213 5.26 -4.12 4.54
C LEU A 213 4.60 -4.87 5.70
N SER A 214 5.11 -6.05 6.06
CA SER A 214 4.71 -6.73 7.30
C SER A 214 5.36 -6.09 8.54
N ILE A 215 4.80 -6.29 9.74
CA ILE A 215 5.44 -5.87 11.00
C ILE A 215 6.89 -6.36 11.12
N ALA A 216 7.18 -7.57 10.66
CA ALA A 216 8.53 -8.13 10.71
C ALA A 216 9.50 -7.36 9.81
N HIS A 217 9.07 -6.96 8.61
CA HIS A 217 9.84 -6.10 7.72
C HIS A 217 10.00 -4.70 8.28
N LEU A 218 8.92 -4.12 8.80
CA LEU A 218 8.94 -2.82 9.46
C LEU A 218 9.97 -2.77 10.59
N LYS A 219 9.99 -3.79 11.46
CA LYS A 219 11.00 -3.94 12.51
C LYS A 219 12.44 -3.96 11.99
N LYS A 220 12.66 -4.55 10.82
CA LYS A 220 13.99 -4.60 10.19
C LYS A 220 14.35 -3.26 9.55
N LEU A 221 13.42 -2.63 8.83
CA LEU A 221 13.64 -1.32 8.21
C LEU A 221 14.02 -0.24 9.22
N PHE A 222 13.47 -0.31 10.44
CA PHE A 222 13.88 0.60 11.49
C PHE A 222 15.38 0.52 11.85
N LYS A 223 16.03 -0.65 11.69
CA LYS A 223 17.48 -0.77 11.91
C LYS A 223 18.31 0.01 10.90
N TYR A 224 17.73 0.39 9.76
CA TYR A 224 18.38 1.18 8.71
C TYR A 224 18.19 2.68 8.90
N ASN A 225 17.53 3.13 9.97
CA ASN A 225 17.22 4.54 10.26
C ASN A 225 16.60 5.31 9.07
N ILE A 226 15.77 4.63 8.26
CA ILE A 226 15.19 5.25 7.08
C ILE A 226 14.07 6.24 7.44
N LYS A 227 14.07 7.40 6.76
CA LYS A 227 13.00 8.38 6.84
C LYS A 227 11.97 8.16 5.74
N PHE A 228 10.75 7.80 6.12
CA PHE A 228 9.60 7.61 5.23
C PHE A 228 8.34 8.07 5.96
N THR A 229 7.26 8.37 5.25
CA THR A 229 6.05 9.01 5.79
C THR A 229 4.97 8.00 6.17
N SER A 230 4.73 6.97 5.35
CA SER A 230 3.70 5.99 5.66
C SER A 230 3.98 4.61 5.07
N LEU A 231 3.15 3.64 5.44
CA LEU A 231 3.22 2.28 4.93
C LEU A 231 1.85 1.60 5.04
N ASP A 232 1.61 0.56 4.25
CA ASP A 232 0.44 -0.30 4.39
C ASP A 232 0.80 -1.76 4.70
N SER A 233 -0.18 -2.51 5.19
CA SER A 233 -0.04 -3.95 5.34
C SER A 233 -1.37 -4.70 5.29
N ARG A 234 -1.37 -5.80 4.54
CA ARG A 234 -2.39 -6.86 4.59
C ARG A 234 -1.98 -8.06 5.44
N SER A 235 -0.80 -8.04 6.07
CA SER A 235 -0.27 -9.21 6.78
C SER A 235 -1.11 -9.70 7.97
N TRP A 236 -2.02 -8.86 8.47
CA TRP A 236 -2.97 -9.22 9.53
C TRP A 236 -4.06 -10.20 9.06
N GLU A 237 -4.42 -10.20 7.77
CA GLU A 237 -5.43 -11.08 7.20
C GLU A 237 -4.82 -12.39 6.65
N MET A 238 -3.56 -12.35 6.22
CA MET A 238 -2.91 -13.49 5.53
C MET A 238 -3.00 -14.83 6.27
N PRO A 239 -2.73 -14.93 7.60
CA PRO A 239 -2.84 -16.21 8.31
C PRO A 239 -4.25 -16.82 8.24
N ILE A 240 -5.28 -15.98 8.18
CA ILE A 240 -6.69 -16.38 8.18
C ILE A 240 -7.03 -17.09 6.87
N GLN A 241 -6.47 -16.61 5.75
CA GLN A 241 -6.60 -17.27 4.45
C GLN A 241 -6.03 -18.70 4.45
N PHE A 242 -5.08 -18.98 5.34
CA PHE A 242 -4.50 -20.31 5.53
C PHE A 242 -5.12 -21.10 6.69
N GLY A 243 -6.22 -20.62 7.28
CA GLY A 243 -6.92 -21.29 8.38
C GLY A 243 -6.30 -21.10 9.76
N TYR A 244 -5.46 -20.07 9.93
CA TYR A 244 -4.78 -19.72 11.19
C TYR A 244 -5.22 -18.36 11.73
N THR A 245 -5.09 -18.18 13.04
CA THR A 245 -5.22 -16.90 13.73
C THR A 245 -4.19 -16.81 14.85
N PHE A 246 -4.16 -15.70 15.58
CA PHE A 246 -3.34 -15.49 16.75
C PHE A 246 -4.15 -15.64 18.04
N ASP A 247 -3.59 -16.34 19.04
CA ASP A 247 -4.10 -16.30 20.42
C ASP A 247 -3.82 -14.92 21.09
N ASP A 248 -4.23 -14.74 22.34
CA ASP A 248 -3.99 -13.48 23.09
C ASP A 248 -2.49 -13.19 23.32
N ASN A 249 -1.64 -14.22 23.22
CA ASN A 249 -0.20 -14.11 23.33
C ASN A 249 0.48 -13.87 21.96
N GLY A 250 -0.28 -13.90 20.87
CA GLY A 250 0.23 -13.74 19.51
C GLY A 250 0.78 -15.01 18.87
N ASN A 251 0.50 -16.20 19.41
CA ASN A 251 0.89 -17.49 18.82
C ASN A 251 -0.11 -17.94 17.75
N ASN A 252 0.40 -18.61 16.70
CA ASN A 252 -0.46 -19.18 15.65
C ASN A 252 -1.30 -20.35 16.20
N ILE A 253 -2.61 -20.26 16.05
CA ILE A 253 -3.57 -21.33 16.37
C ILE A 253 -4.49 -21.58 15.17
N ARG A 254 -5.00 -22.80 15.01
CA ARG A 254 -5.96 -23.10 13.93
C ARG A 254 -7.34 -22.55 14.26
N ILE A 255 -7.98 -21.88 13.31
CA ILE A 255 -9.31 -21.26 13.47
C ILE A 255 -10.35 -22.28 13.94
N LYS A 256 -10.33 -23.51 13.39
CA LYS A 256 -11.27 -24.58 13.76
C LYS A 256 -11.28 -24.94 15.26
N TYR A 257 -10.24 -24.57 16.02
CA TYR A 257 -10.16 -24.83 17.46
C TYR A 257 -10.61 -23.65 18.32
N THR A 258 -10.93 -22.50 17.73
CA THR A 258 -11.31 -21.28 18.46
C THR A 258 -12.80 -21.20 18.78
N LYS A 259 -13.64 -21.99 18.08
CA LYS A 259 -15.12 -21.88 18.08
C LYS A 259 -15.65 -20.51 17.58
N GLN A 260 -14.78 -19.65 17.05
CA GLN A 260 -15.14 -18.35 16.49
C GLN A 260 -15.44 -18.49 14.98
N SER A 261 -16.32 -17.64 14.46
CA SER A 261 -16.50 -17.44 13.03
C SER A 261 -15.26 -16.81 12.38
N THR A 262 -15.13 -16.97 11.07
CA THR A 262 -14.04 -16.33 10.30
C THR A 262 -14.03 -14.82 10.46
N GLU A 263 -15.19 -14.19 10.62
CA GLU A 263 -15.30 -12.74 10.74
C GLU A 263 -14.82 -12.23 12.10
N GLU A 264 -15.22 -12.89 13.20
CA GLU A 264 -14.71 -12.60 14.54
C GLU A 264 -13.18 -12.76 14.60
N VAL A 265 -12.67 -13.78 13.90
CA VAL A 265 -11.22 -14.02 13.79
C VAL A 265 -10.51 -12.88 13.03
N ARG A 266 -11.07 -12.40 11.92
CA ARG A 266 -10.53 -11.25 11.16
C ARG A 266 -10.44 -10.01 12.01
N GLN A 267 -11.50 -9.70 12.73
CA GLN A 267 -11.57 -8.52 13.59
C GLN A 267 -10.55 -8.59 14.72
N ARG A 268 -10.50 -9.71 15.44
CA ARG A 268 -9.50 -9.93 16.51
C ARG A 268 -8.07 -9.81 15.97
N SER A 269 -7.80 -10.37 14.79
CA SER A 269 -6.48 -10.27 14.15
C SER A 269 -6.13 -8.82 13.81
N LEU A 270 -7.04 -8.07 13.18
CA LEU A 270 -6.85 -6.65 12.85
C LEU A 270 -6.56 -5.84 14.11
N PHE A 271 -7.35 -6.02 15.16
CA PHE A 271 -7.16 -5.32 16.43
C PHE A 271 -5.82 -5.62 17.09
N ASN A 272 -5.43 -6.89 17.16
CA ASN A 272 -4.11 -7.29 17.67
C ASN A 272 -2.98 -6.68 16.84
N TYR A 273 -3.19 -6.56 15.53
CA TYR A 273 -2.25 -5.92 14.63
C TYR A 273 -2.16 -4.41 14.90
N ILE A 274 -3.29 -3.72 15.05
CA ILE A 274 -3.37 -2.29 15.42
C ILE A 274 -2.61 -2.03 16.73
N LYS A 275 -2.88 -2.83 17.77
CA LYS A 275 -2.17 -2.74 19.06
C LYS A 275 -0.66 -2.86 18.89
N LYS A 276 -0.20 -3.83 18.09
CA LYS A 276 1.24 -4.04 17.83
C LYS A 276 1.86 -2.84 17.09
N ILE A 277 1.17 -2.29 16.09
CA ILE A 277 1.63 -1.09 15.37
C ILE A 277 1.70 0.13 16.28
N ASN A 278 0.67 0.39 17.08
CA ASN A 278 0.66 1.52 18.01
C ASN A 278 1.76 1.39 19.07
N LYS A 279 2.01 0.18 19.58
CA LYS A 279 3.15 -0.09 20.47
C LYS A 279 4.48 0.23 19.79
N LEU A 280 4.67 -0.19 18.53
CA LEU A 280 5.87 0.14 17.77
C LEU A 280 6.01 1.65 17.60
N LYS A 281 4.99 2.36 17.10
CA LYS A 281 5.01 3.83 16.96
C LYS A 281 5.42 4.54 18.25
N ASN A 282 4.87 4.10 19.40
CA ASN A 282 5.17 4.69 20.70
C ASN A 282 6.60 4.41 21.18
N LEU A 283 7.13 3.19 20.96
CA LEU A 283 8.53 2.88 21.27
C LEU A 283 9.47 3.78 20.47
N TYR A 284 9.20 3.96 19.18
CA TYR A 284 10.00 4.83 18.32
C TYR A 284 9.94 6.29 18.74
N LYS A 285 8.76 6.85 19.03
CA LYS A 285 8.65 8.23 19.51
C LYS A 285 9.50 8.49 20.77
N LYS A 286 9.60 7.50 21.66
CA LYS A 286 10.43 7.59 22.87
C LYS A 286 11.92 7.49 22.56
N GLU A 287 12.32 6.61 21.64
CA GLU A 287 13.71 6.45 21.23
C GLU A 287 14.22 7.63 20.39
N SER A 288 13.38 8.23 19.54
CA SER A 288 13.74 9.43 18.76
C SER A 288 13.68 10.74 19.52
N GLN A 289 13.16 10.74 20.75
CA GLN A 289 13.26 11.88 21.67
C GLN A 289 14.64 11.95 22.35
N VAL A 290 15.49 10.94 22.15
CA VAL A 290 16.92 11.05 22.40
C VAL A 290 17.51 11.66 21.14
N GLU A 291 17.65 12.98 21.13
CA GLU A 291 18.45 13.69 20.13
C GLU A 291 19.81 12.99 19.99
N GLY A 292 20.18 12.61 18.77
CA GLY A 292 21.58 12.33 18.43
C GLY A 292 22.12 10.95 18.79
N LEU A 293 21.40 9.86 18.50
CA LEU A 293 22.00 8.52 18.42
C LEU A 293 21.75 7.82 17.07
N PHE A 294 21.84 8.58 15.98
CA PHE A 294 22.21 8.09 14.65
C PHE A 294 22.94 9.19 13.89
#